data_AF-A0A4V1SC47-F1
#
_entry.id   AF-A0A4V1SC47-F1
#
_cell.length_a   1.000
_cell.length_b   1.000
_cell.length_c   1.000
_cell.angle_alpha   90.00
_cell.angle_beta   90.00
_cell.angle_gamma   90.00
#
_symmetry.space_group_name_H-M   'P 1'
#
loop_
_entity.id
_entity.type
_entity.pdbx_description
1 polymer ?
#
loop_
_entity_poly.entity_id
_entity_poly.type
_entity_poly.pdbx_seq_one_letter_code
_entity_poly.pdbx_strand_id
1 'polypeptide(L)'
;MDAWFIVGFVQSGLLWTVTSVSLLWIFRRIENPAAVRLLAPALNLHAVVALLGGYFISTELFVAHYSGAKYTIEAEATRVRLRGLYGWIYWLLMIASLAPIIFLVPRIRRSMLIVSSISLACFTVKFAGQLFGMATGSPT
;
A
#
# COMPACT_ATOMS: atom_id res chain seq x y z
N MET A 1 -16.54 -7.34 8.48
CA MET A 1 -15.16 -7.01 8.09
C MET A 1 -15.24 -6.22 6.81
N ASP A 2 -14.73 -4.99 6.85
CA ASP A 2 -14.95 -4.03 5.78
C ASP A 2 -14.04 -4.37 4.59
N ALA A 3 -14.52 -4.14 3.36
CA ALA A 3 -13.82 -4.50 2.13
C ALA A 3 -12.40 -3.88 2.06
N TRP A 4 -12.22 -2.69 2.62
CA TRP A 4 -10.91 -2.02 2.73
C TRP A 4 -9.88 -2.84 3.52
N PHE A 5 -10.29 -3.46 4.62
CA PHE A 5 -9.38 -4.24 5.47
C PHE A 5 -8.84 -5.48 4.74
N ILE A 6 -9.73 -6.15 4.00
CA ILE A 6 -9.37 -7.33 3.19
C ILE A 6 -8.35 -6.93 2.12
N VAL A 7 -8.57 -5.80 1.44
CA VAL A 7 -7.66 -5.29 0.41
C VAL A 7 -6.30 -4.94 1.00
N GLY A 8 -6.29 -4.29 2.16
CA GLY A 8 -5.06 -4.00 2.90
C GLY A 8 -4.28 -5.25 3.28
N PHE A 9 -4.97 -6.28 3.79
CA PHE A 9 -4.36 -7.55 4.16
C PHE A 9 -3.77 -8.30 2.96
N VAL A 10 -4.54 -8.42 1.87
CA VAL A 10 -4.07 -9.06 0.63
C VAL A 10 -2.87 -8.31 0.06
N GLN A 11 -2.91 -6.97 0.05
CA GLN A 11 -1.80 -6.15 -0.43
C GLN A 11 -0.52 -6.34 0.41
N SER A 12 -0.64 -6.39 1.74
CA SER A 12 0.50 -6.62 2.64
C SER A 12 1.12 -8.01 2.45
N GLY A 13 0.30 -9.05 2.31
CA GLY A 13 0.78 -10.42 2.05
C GLY A 13 1.50 -10.52 0.71
N LEU A 14 0.94 -9.91 -0.33
CA LEU A 14 1.59 -9.80 -1.63
C LEU A 14 2.95 -9.07 -1.50
N LEU A 15 3.03 -7.93 -0.80
CA LEU A 15 4.27 -7.16 -0.66
C LEU A 15 5.38 -7.96 0.02
N TRP A 16 5.02 -8.74 1.03
CA TRP A 16 5.94 -9.64 1.72
C TRP A 16 6.49 -10.73 0.81
N THR A 17 5.63 -11.36 -0.01
CA THR A 17 6.07 -12.41 -0.94
C THR A 17 7.05 -11.87 -1.99
N VAL A 18 6.76 -10.70 -2.58
CA VAL A 18 7.66 -10.06 -3.55
C VAL A 18 8.98 -9.69 -2.91
N THR A 19 8.96 -9.11 -1.70
CA THR A 19 10.17 -8.73 -0.96
C THR A 19 11.03 -9.95 -0.62
N SER A 20 10.41 -11.05 -0.17
CA SER A 20 11.12 -12.28 0.18
C SER A 20 11.77 -12.91 -1.04
N VAL A 21 11.04 -13.03 -2.16
CA VAL A 21 11.58 -13.58 -3.41
C VAL A 21 12.70 -12.69 -3.96
N SER A 22 12.52 -11.37 -3.95
CA SER A 22 13.50 -10.44 -4.48
C SER A 22 14.78 -10.37 -3.62
N LEU A 23 14.66 -10.47 -2.29
CA LEU A 23 15.81 -10.58 -1.38
C LEU A 23 16.61 -11.87 -1.60
N LEU A 24 15.94 -13.03 -1.67
CA LEU A 24 16.60 -14.31 -1.97
C LEU A 24 17.35 -14.23 -3.29
N TRP A 25 16.81 -13.48 -4.24
CA TRP A 25 17.42 -13.28 -5.55
C TRP A 25 18.68 -12.43 -5.52
N ILE A 26 18.68 -11.34 -4.74
CA ILE A 26 19.87 -10.52 -4.49
C ILE A 26 20.96 -11.34 -3.81
N PHE A 27 20.61 -12.15 -2.80
CA PHE A 27 21.58 -12.99 -2.08
C PHE A 27 22.19 -14.09 -2.95
N ARG A 28 21.40 -14.72 -3.82
CA ARG A 28 21.87 -15.82 -4.68
C ARG A 28 22.50 -15.36 -6.00
N ARG A 29 22.52 -14.05 -6.30
CA ARG A 29 23.02 -13.47 -7.56
C ARG A 29 22.49 -14.17 -8.82
N ILE A 30 21.21 -14.54 -8.83
CA ILE A 30 20.60 -15.23 -9.97
C ILE A 30 20.09 -14.17 -10.96
N GLU A 31 20.90 -13.84 -11.96
CA GLU A 31 20.57 -12.84 -13.00
C GLU A 31 19.85 -13.45 -14.21
N ASN A 32 19.00 -14.46 -14.01
CA ASN A 32 18.33 -15.11 -15.13
C ASN A 32 17.12 -14.29 -15.61
N PRO A 33 17.09 -13.81 -16.87
CA PRO A 33 15.97 -13.04 -17.41
C PRO A 33 14.64 -13.81 -17.44
N ALA A 34 14.68 -15.15 -17.42
CA ALA A 34 13.47 -15.98 -17.34
C ALA A 34 12.73 -15.79 -16.00
N ALA A 35 13.46 -15.59 -14.90
CA ALA A 35 12.85 -15.42 -13.59
C ALA A 35 12.24 -14.00 -13.40
N VAL A 36 12.68 -13.00 -14.16
CA VAL A 36 12.04 -11.65 -14.18
C VAL A 36 10.62 -11.77 -14.73
N ARG A 37 10.44 -12.64 -15.74
CA ARG A 37 9.13 -12.92 -16.35
C ARG A 37 8.19 -13.64 -15.38
N LEU A 38 8.73 -14.44 -14.46
CA LEU A 38 7.94 -15.10 -13.42
C LEU A 38 7.39 -14.10 -12.39
N LEU A 39 8.14 -13.02 -12.09
CA LEU A 39 7.70 -11.97 -11.16
C LEU A 39 6.70 -10.97 -11.76
N ALA A 40 6.71 -10.81 -13.09
CA ALA A 40 5.86 -9.87 -13.80
C ALA A 40 4.35 -9.98 -13.49
N PRO A 41 3.72 -11.18 -13.47
CA PRO A 41 2.31 -11.30 -13.10
C PRO A 41 2.04 -10.92 -11.64
N ALA A 42 2.93 -11.26 -10.71
CA ALA A 42 2.77 -10.90 -9.29
C ALA A 42 2.87 -9.38 -9.06
N LEU A 43 3.75 -8.70 -9.79
CA LEU A 43 3.88 -7.24 -9.75
C LEU A 43 2.68 -6.53 -10.41
N ASN A 44 2.12 -7.10 -11.48
CA ASN A 44 0.90 -6.58 -12.09
C ASN A 44 -0.30 -6.73 -11.13
N LEU A 45 -0.42 -7.89 -10.46
CA LEU A 45 -1.47 -8.12 -9.47
C LEU A 45 -1.38 -7.10 -8.32
N HIS A 46 -0.18 -6.80 -7.84
CA HIS A 46 0.04 -5.74 -6.86
C HIS A 46 -0.48 -4.38 -7.31
N ALA A 47 -0.17 -4.00 -8.54
CA ALA A 47 -0.59 -2.71 -9.08
C ALA A 47 -2.11 -2.62 -9.16
N VAL A 48 -2.79 -3.71 -9.55
CA VAL A 48 -4.26 -3.79 -9.57
C VAL A 48 -4.86 -3.65 -8.17
N VAL A 49 -4.31 -4.37 -7.19
CA VAL A 49 -4.77 -4.27 -5.79
C VAL A 49 -4.51 -2.87 -5.22
N ALA A 50 -3.39 -2.23 -5.58
CA ALA A 50 -3.09 -0.85 -5.18
C ALA A 50 -4.07 0.17 -5.78
N LEU A 51 -4.49 -0.01 -7.04
CA LEU A 51 -5.56 0.80 -7.64
C LEU A 51 -6.88 0.63 -6.91
N LEU A 52 -7.21 -0.61 -6.51
CA LEU A 52 -8.42 -0.90 -5.73
C LEU A 52 -8.36 -0.25 -4.34
N GLY A 53 -7.21 -0.28 -3.67
CA GLY A 53 -6.98 0.43 -2.41
C GLY A 53 -7.09 1.96 -2.58
N GLY A 54 -6.53 2.49 -3.66
CA GLY A 54 -6.66 3.89 -4.05
C GLY A 54 -8.10 4.32 -4.31
N TYR A 55 -8.92 3.44 -4.89
CA TYR A 55 -10.34 3.67 -5.08
C TYR A 55 -11.07 3.82 -3.74
N PHE A 56 -10.87 2.90 -2.79
CA PHE A 56 -11.50 2.99 -1.46
C PHE A 56 -11.12 4.28 -0.72
N ILE A 57 -9.84 4.61 -0.72
CA ILE A 57 -9.31 5.87 -0.17
C ILE A 57 -10.01 7.08 -0.81
N SER A 58 -10.11 7.09 -2.14
CA SER A 58 -10.70 8.21 -2.87
C SER A 58 -12.19 8.35 -2.57
N THR A 59 -12.90 7.22 -2.45
CA THR A 59 -14.31 7.23 -2.06
C THR A 59 -14.51 7.70 -0.62
N GLU A 60 -13.64 7.32 0.33
CA GLU A 60 -13.69 7.80 1.71
C GLU A 60 -13.50 9.32 1.77
N LEU A 61 -12.49 9.83 1.06
CA LEU A 61 -12.25 11.27 0.95
C LEU A 61 -13.41 12.01 0.26
N PHE A 62 -13.99 11.42 -0.79
CA PHE A 62 -15.12 11.98 -1.49
C PHE A 62 -16.37 12.03 -0.60
N VAL A 63 -16.70 10.95 0.09
CA VAL A 63 -17.82 10.89 1.04
C VAL A 63 -17.61 11.86 2.19
N ALA A 64 -16.41 11.94 2.76
CA ALA A 64 -16.09 12.89 3.82
C ALA A 64 -16.22 14.36 3.36
N HIS A 65 -15.87 14.66 2.10
CA HIS A 65 -16.00 16.00 1.55
C HIS A 65 -17.45 16.35 1.15
N TYR A 66 -18.17 15.40 0.57
CA TYR A 66 -19.48 15.63 -0.05
C TYR A 66 -20.66 15.39 0.90
N SER A 67 -20.49 14.59 1.97
CA SER A 67 -21.57 14.29 2.93
C SER A 67 -22.05 15.50 3.71
N GLY A 68 -21.38 16.66 3.63
CA GLY A 68 -21.93 17.99 3.96
C GLY A 68 -22.32 18.22 5.43
N ALA A 69 -22.28 17.19 6.27
CA ALA A 69 -22.57 17.28 7.67
C ALA A 69 -21.38 17.90 8.38
N LYS A 70 -21.43 19.23 8.58
CA LYS A 70 -20.42 20.03 9.30
C LYS A 70 -20.11 19.54 10.74
N TYR A 71 -20.78 18.49 11.21
CA TYR A 71 -20.71 17.96 12.58
C TYR A 71 -20.76 16.42 12.67
N THR A 72 -20.56 15.66 11.58
CA THR A 72 -20.36 14.20 11.72
C THR A 72 -18.91 13.93 12.11
N ILE A 73 -18.75 13.01 13.06
CA ILE A 73 -17.45 12.51 13.57
C ILE A 73 -16.50 12.18 12.40
N GLU A 74 -17.04 11.72 11.28
CA GLU A 74 -16.28 11.36 10.07
C GLU A 74 -15.63 12.58 9.39
N ALA A 75 -16.32 13.70 9.21
CA ALA A 75 -15.76 14.88 8.54
C ALA A 75 -14.68 15.57 9.39
N GLU A 76 -14.85 15.60 10.71
CA GLU A 76 -13.82 16.06 11.63
C GLU A 76 -12.67 15.06 11.75
N ALA A 77 -12.95 13.75 11.80
CA ALA A 77 -11.93 12.71 11.78
C ALA A 77 -11.09 12.76 10.51
N THR A 78 -11.66 12.97 9.32
CA THR A 78 -10.88 13.12 8.09
C THR A 78 -10.04 14.39 8.10
N ARG A 79 -10.53 15.51 8.65
CA ARG A 79 -9.73 16.74 8.81
C ARG A 79 -8.58 16.57 9.79
N VAL A 80 -8.81 15.88 10.91
CA VAL A 80 -7.77 15.54 11.90
C VAL A 80 -6.79 14.50 11.34
N ARG A 81 -7.24 13.55 10.51
CA ARG A 81 -6.38 12.59 9.80
C ARG A 81 -5.55 13.27 8.70
N LEU A 82 -6.04 14.33 8.05
CA LEU A 82 -5.31 15.02 6.99
C LEU A 82 -4.39 16.15 7.49
N ARG A 83 -4.78 16.84 8.57
CA ARG A 83 -4.10 18.05 9.09
C ARG A 83 -3.74 17.99 10.58
N GLY A 84 -4.13 16.94 11.29
CA GLY A 84 -3.79 16.77 12.71
C GLY A 84 -2.36 16.31 12.92
N LEU A 85 -1.98 16.14 14.19
CA LEU A 85 -0.63 15.80 14.64
C LEU A 85 -0.06 14.53 13.99
N TYR A 86 -0.94 13.60 13.59
CA TYR A 86 -0.59 12.33 12.92
C TYR A 86 -0.87 12.33 11.42
N GLY A 87 -1.17 13.48 10.81
CA GLY A 87 -1.54 13.52 9.40
C GLY A 87 -0.43 13.09 8.44
N TRP A 88 0.83 13.30 8.83
CA TRP A 88 1.98 12.80 8.08
C TRP A 88 2.03 11.26 8.01
N ILE A 89 1.57 10.55 9.05
CA ILE A 89 1.45 9.08 9.04
C ILE A 89 0.38 8.66 8.04
N TYR A 90 -0.75 9.36 8.02
CA TYR A 90 -1.84 9.10 7.08
C TYR A 90 -1.37 9.32 5.63
N TRP A 91 -0.65 10.40 5.35
CA TRP A 91 -0.05 10.64 4.04
C TRP A 91 0.97 9.57 3.64
N LEU A 92 1.83 9.13 4.57
CA LEU A 92 2.75 8.03 4.30
C LEU A 92 2.02 6.72 3.99
N LEU A 93 0.93 6.42 4.71
CA LEU A 93 0.11 5.22 4.47
C LEU A 93 -0.60 5.27 3.11
N MET A 94 -1.11 6.44 2.73
CA MET A 94 -1.72 6.71 1.43
C MET A 94 -0.71 6.49 0.30
N ILE A 95 0.47 7.11 0.42
CA ILE A 95 1.56 6.98 -0.55
C ILE A 95 2.02 5.52 -0.64
N ALA A 96 2.23 4.83 0.48
CA ALA A 96 2.62 3.42 0.50
C ALA A 96 1.55 2.50 -0.10
N SER A 97 0.28 2.88 -0.04
CA SER A 97 -0.82 2.12 -0.65
C SER A 97 -0.88 2.29 -2.17
N LEU A 98 -0.52 3.48 -2.68
CA LEU A 98 -0.51 3.81 -4.10
C LEU A 98 0.85 3.53 -4.77
N ALA A 99 1.95 3.47 -4.01
CA ALA A 99 3.29 3.23 -4.53
C ALA A 99 3.42 1.98 -5.43
N PRO A 100 2.72 0.85 -5.19
CA PRO A 100 2.83 -0.31 -6.07
C PRO A 100 2.26 -0.09 -7.48
N ILE A 101 1.52 1.00 -7.73
CA ILE A 101 1.12 1.42 -9.09
C ILE A 101 2.35 1.66 -9.96
N ILE A 102 3.46 2.10 -9.35
CA ILE A 102 4.74 2.34 -10.03
C ILE A 102 5.27 1.06 -10.70
N PHE A 103 4.89 -0.13 -10.22
CA PHE A 103 5.30 -1.40 -10.83
C PHE A 103 4.70 -1.66 -12.21
N LEU A 104 3.68 -0.91 -12.65
CA LEU A 104 3.22 -0.95 -14.05
C LEU A 104 4.32 -0.49 -15.02
N VAL A 105 5.25 0.36 -14.56
CA VAL A 105 6.32 0.87 -15.41
C VAL A 105 7.36 -0.24 -15.69
N PRO A 106 7.53 -0.68 -16.95
CA PRO A 106 8.41 -1.80 -17.29
C PRO A 106 9.89 -1.53 -16.97
N ARG A 107 10.31 -0.26 -16.90
CA ARG A 107 11.68 0.12 -16.57
C ARG A 107 12.04 -0.18 -15.11
N ILE A 108 11.09 -0.01 -14.20
CA ILE A 108 11.29 -0.19 -12.75
C ILE A 108 11.34 -1.68 -12.39
N ARG A 109 10.55 -2.50 -13.10
CA ARG A 109 10.52 -3.97 -12.96
C ARG A 109 11.82 -4.68 -13.34
N ARG A 110 12.73 -4.01 -14.05
CA ARG A 110 14.01 -4.61 -14.48
C ARG A 110 15.05 -4.67 -13.36
N SER A 111 14.96 -3.78 -12.37
CA SER A 111 15.92 -3.75 -11.26
C SER A 111 15.32 -4.40 -10.02
N MET A 112 15.82 -5.60 -9.68
CA MET A 112 15.37 -6.33 -8.50
C MET A 112 15.71 -5.63 -7.19
N LEU A 113 16.78 -4.84 -7.18
CA LEU A 113 17.11 -3.97 -6.05
C LEU A 113 16.04 -2.90 -5.85
N ILE A 114 15.60 -2.25 -6.92
CA ILE A 114 14.56 -1.21 -6.84
C ILE A 114 13.24 -1.84 -6.39
N VAL A 115 12.84 -2.97 -6.99
CA VAL A 115 11.62 -3.69 -6.60
C VAL A 115 11.67 -4.11 -5.13
N SER A 116 12.80 -4.64 -4.65
CA SER A 116 12.97 -5.00 -3.24
C SER A 116 12.85 -3.81 -2.31
N SER A 117 13.53 -2.70 -2.64
CA SER A 117 13.54 -1.50 -1.80
C SER A 117 12.15 -0.87 -1.67
N ILE A 118 11.41 -0.76 -2.78
CA ILE A 118 10.05 -0.21 -2.79
C ILE A 118 9.11 -1.13 -2.02
N SER A 119 9.14 -2.44 -2.28
CA SER A 119 8.25 -3.39 -1.62
C SER A 119 8.50 -3.46 -0.11
N LEU A 120 9.76 -3.45 0.33
CA LEU A 120 10.12 -3.43 1.75
C LEU A 120 9.67 -2.13 2.44
N ALA A 121 9.91 -0.97 1.81
CA ALA A 121 9.45 0.31 2.34
C ALA A 121 7.92 0.37 2.46
N CYS A 122 7.19 -0.11 1.44
CA CYS A 122 5.73 -0.13 1.48
C CYS A 122 5.20 -1.11 2.54
N PHE A 123 5.83 -2.28 2.67
CA PHE A 123 5.47 -3.29 3.66
C PHE A 123 5.65 -2.75 5.09
N THR A 124 6.79 -2.15 5.40
CA THR A 124 7.07 -1.61 6.74
C THR A 124 6.07 -0.54 7.15
N VAL A 125 5.75 0.40 6.25
CA VAL A 125 4.74 1.45 6.50
C VAL A 125 3.35 0.84 6.72
N LYS A 126 2.92 -0.12 5.89
CA LYS A 126 1.61 -0.76 6.03
C LYS A 126 1.51 -1.64 7.27
N PHE A 127 2.55 -2.39 7.59
CA PHE A 127 2.60 -3.24 8.77
C PHE A 127 2.58 -2.40 10.05
N ALA A 128 3.34 -1.30 10.09
CA ALA A 128 3.28 -0.33 11.18
C ALA A 128 1.88 0.28 11.30
N GLY A 129 1.26 0.69 10.18
CA GLY A 129 -0.10 1.22 10.17
C GLY A 129 -1.14 0.22 10.71
N GLN A 130 -1.05 -1.05 10.33
CA GLN A 130 -1.95 -2.10 10.83
C GLN A 130 -1.78 -2.35 12.33
N LEU A 131 -0.55 -2.36 12.84
CA LEU A 131 -0.27 -2.45 14.28
C LEU A 131 -0.85 -1.26 15.05
N PHE A 132 -0.72 -0.04 14.52
CA PHE A 132 -1.31 1.16 15.11
C PHE A 132 -2.84 1.14 15.09
N GLY A 133 -3.44 0.66 14.01
CA GLY A 133 -4.90 0.49 13.91
C GLY A 133 -5.44 -0.53 14.93
N MET A 134 -4.74 -1.66 15.12
CA MET A 134 -5.09 -2.65 16.13
C MET A 134 -4.94 -2.11 17.57
N ALA A 135 -3.94 -1.27 17.83
CA ALA A 135 -3.69 -0.69 19.15
C ALA A 135 -4.70 0.40 19.56
N THR A 136 -5.37 1.04 18.59
CA THR A 136 -6.28 2.17 18.84
C THR A 136 -7.76 1.83 18.73
N GLY A 137 -8.10 0.59 18.34
CA GLY A 137 -9.49 0.11 18.24
C GLY A 137 -10.34 0.83 17.20
N SER A 138 -9.76 1.73 16.40
CA SER A 138 -10.45 2.42 15.32
C SER A 138 -10.18 1.71 14.00
N PRO A 139 -11.20 1.42 13.17
CA PRO A 139 -10.98 1.04 11.79
C PRO A 139 -10.46 2.29 11.05
N THR A 140 -9.13 2.45 11.05
CA THR A 140 -8.42 3.16 9.98
C THR A 140 -8.24 2.22 8.84
#